data_AF-A0A368VC67-F1
#
_entry.id   AF-A0A368VC67-F1
#
_cell.length_a   1.000
_cell.length_b   1.000
_cell.length_c   1.000
_cell.angle_alpha   90.00
_cell.angle_beta   90.00
_cell.angle_gamma   90.00
#
_symmetry.space_group_name_H-M   'P 1'
#
loop_
_entity.id
_entity.type
_entity.pdbx_description
1 polymer ?
#
loop_
_entity_poly.entity_id
_entity_poly.type
_entity_poly.pdbx_seq_one_letter_code
_entity_poly.pdbx_strand_id
1 'polypeptide(L)'
;MKKLFLALFISIPMVAAAQSNTETITTFLEGIINFQEVEVNDHNPIISIGELAAQQADTTIVLTGENVSETFDKAMNYNHALIVVGIHTAVLVSSWEDCTPSGAWDACMPMGEGFVKRTALEKETGYINNIIGIPDNQERKVYLFN
;
A
#
# COMPACT_ATOMS: atom_id res chain seq x y z
N MET A 1 -62.95 9.79 -20.38
CA MET A 1 -62.17 10.57 -19.39
C MET A 1 -60.84 9.85 -19.17
N LYS A 2 -59.74 10.41 -19.70
CA LYS A 2 -58.38 9.84 -19.62
C LYS A 2 -57.86 10.00 -18.19
N LYS A 3 -57.54 8.90 -17.50
CA LYS A 3 -56.85 8.93 -16.21
C LYS A 3 -55.36 9.11 -16.48
N LEU A 4 -54.83 10.30 -16.17
CA LEU A 4 -53.42 10.63 -16.24
C LEU A 4 -52.75 10.05 -14.97
N PHE A 5 -52.03 8.94 -15.10
CA PHE A 5 -51.17 8.43 -14.04
C PHE A 5 -49.88 9.25 -14.03
N LEU A 6 -49.73 10.13 -13.04
CA LEU A 6 -48.49 10.85 -12.78
C LEU A 6 -47.61 9.95 -11.90
N ALA A 7 -46.63 9.26 -12.50
CA ALA A 7 -45.64 8.50 -11.75
C ALA A 7 -44.55 9.46 -11.25
N LEU A 8 -44.56 9.71 -9.93
CA LEU A 8 -43.54 10.51 -9.25
C LEU A 8 -42.30 9.62 -9.04
N PHE A 9 -41.27 9.78 -9.87
CA PHE A 9 -39.97 9.15 -9.65
C PHE A 9 -39.25 9.89 -8.52
N ILE A 10 -39.28 9.32 -7.31
CA ILE A 10 -38.44 9.76 -6.19
C ILE A 10 -37.06 9.13 -6.41
N SER A 11 -36.14 9.89 -7.00
CA SER A 11 -34.72 9.52 -7.04
C SER A 11 -34.11 9.77 -5.65
N ILE A 12 -33.95 8.71 -4.87
CA ILE A 12 -33.15 8.76 -3.63
C ILE A 12 -31.69 8.84 -4.05
N PRO A 13 -30.94 9.92 -3.77
CA PRO A 13 -29.51 9.92 -4.00
C PRO A 13 -28.88 8.93 -3.01
N MET A 14 -28.30 7.87 -3.55
CA MET A 14 -27.48 6.94 -2.79
C MET A 14 -26.20 7.69 -2.42
N VAL A 15 -26.13 8.23 -1.20
CA VAL A 15 -24.91 8.85 -0.68
C VAL A 15 -23.92 7.72 -0.39
N ALA A 16 -22.92 7.55 -1.25
CA ALA A 16 -21.77 6.71 -0.92
C ALA A 16 -21.06 7.37 0.27
N ALA A 17 -21.03 6.70 1.42
CA ALA A 17 -20.23 7.15 2.55
C ALA A 17 -18.75 7.06 2.14
N ALA A 18 -18.01 8.17 2.24
CA ALA A 18 -16.57 8.15 2.06
C ALA A 18 -15.94 7.33 3.19
N GLN A 19 -15.18 6.30 2.84
CA GLN A 19 -14.44 5.48 3.80
C GLN A 19 -13.36 6.33 4.49
N SER A 20 -13.11 6.11 5.79
CA SER A 20 -12.01 6.79 6.48
C SER A 20 -10.65 6.22 6.07
N ASN A 21 -9.57 7.02 6.20
CA ASN A 21 -8.22 6.54 5.89
C ASN A 21 -7.84 5.35 6.77
N THR A 22 -8.25 5.38 8.04
CA THR A 22 -8.08 4.28 9.00
C THR A 22 -8.71 2.99 8.48
N GLU A 23 -9.99 3.04 8.11
CA GLU A 23 -10.70 1.85 7.63
C GLU A 23 -10.05 1.33 6.33
N THR A 24 -9.72 2.22 5.39
CA THR A 24 -9.02 1.87 4.15
C THR A 24 -7.71 1.12 4.40
N ILE A 25 -6.84 1.60 5.30
CA ILE A 25 -5.56 0.94 5.56
C ILE A 25 -5.69 -0.35 6.38
N THR A 26 -6.64 -0.42 7.30
CA THR A 26 -6.88 -1.64 8.09
C THR A 26 -7.39 -2.78 7.22
N THR A 27 -8.26 -2.49 6.25
CA THR A 27 -8.68 -3.48 5.25
C THR A 27 -7.55 -3.88 4.32
N PHE A 28 -6.72 -2.91 3.87
CA PHE A 28 -5.61 -3.19 2.96
C PHE A 28 -4.58 -4.17 3.54
N LEU A 29 -4.34 -4.10 4.84
CA LEU A 29 -3.32 -4.91 5.54
C LEU A 29 -3.94 -5.98 6.44
N GLU A 30 -5.21 -6.31 6.23
CA GLU A 30 -5.93 -7.32 6.97
C GLU A 30 -5.22 -8.68 6.85
N GLY A 31 -5.00 -9.34 7.99
CA GLY A 31 -4.27 -10.61 8.06
C GLY A 31 -2.74 -10.49 7.96
N ILE A 32 -2.21 -9.29 7.68
CA ILE A 32 -0.76 -9.04 7.60
C ILE A 32 -0.30 -8.24 8.82
N ILE A 33 -1.00 -7.16 9.16
CA ILE A 33 -0.70 -6.30 10.31
C ILE A 33 -1.88 -6.30 11.27
N ASN A 34 -1.61 -6.51 12.55
CA ASN A 34 -2.59 -6.32 13.60
C ASN A 34 -2.62 -4.85 14.06
N PHE A 35 -3.76 -4.20 13.87
CA PHE A 35 -4.01 -2.81 14.30
C PHE A 35 -4.66 -2.70 15.68
N GLN A 36 -4.90 -3.83 16.36
CA GLN A 36 -5.46 -3.82 17.72
C GLN A 36 -4.48 -3.10 18.65
N GLU A 37 -5.00 -2.14 19.43
CA GLU A 37 -4.28 -1.34 20.42
C GLU A 37 -3.48 -0.13 19.91
N VAL A 38 -3.50 0.18 18.60
CA VAL A 38 -2.88 1.41 18.06
C VAL A 38 -3.91 2.31 17.41
N GLU A 39 -3.96 3.56 17.87
CA GLU A 39 -4.73 4.61 17.20
C GLU A 39 -4.04 4.96 15.88
N VAL A 40 -4.69 4.61 14.76
CA VAL A 40 -4.18 4.97 13.43
C VAL A 40 -4.23 6.48 13.29
N ASN A 41 -3.11 7.07 12.86
CA ASN A 41 -3.08 8.48 12.53
C ASN A 41 -3.89 8.73 11.24
N ASP A 42 -5.15 9.12 11.37
CA ASP A 42 -6.03 9.29 10.20
C ASP A 42 -5.55 10.39 9.24
N HIS A 43 -4.76 11.35 9.72
CA HIS A 43 -4.14 12.37 8.88
C HIS A 43 -2.94 11.85 8.08
N ASN A 44 -2.14 10.94 8.65
CA ASN A 44 -1.06 10.26 7.96
C ASN A 44 -0.92 8.80 8.40
N PRO A 45 -1.76 7.90 7.85
CA PRO A 45 -1.85 6.51 8.31
C PRO A 45 -0.60 5.68 7.98
N ILE A 46 0.23 6.15 7.04
CA ILE A 46 1.49 5.48 6.66
C ILE A 46 2.48 5.45 7.83
N ILE A 47 2.45 6.45 8.73
CA ILE A 47 3.28 6.46 9.94
C ILE A 47 2.94 5.23 10.80
N SER A 48 1.64 5.04 11.09
CA SER A 48 1.16 3.92 11.90
C SER A 48 1.47 2.58 11.23
N ILE A 49 1.36 2.47 9.91
CA ILE A 49 1.78 1.28 9.16
C ILE A 49 3.26 0.98 9.38
N GLY A 50 4.13 1.98 9.23
CA GLY A 50 5.57 1.80 9.41
C GLY A 50 5.95 1.36 10.82
N GLU A 51 5.32 1.96 11.83
CA GLU A 51 5.54 1.62 13.25
C GLU A 51 5.08 0.20 13.59
N LEU A 52 3.89 -0.19 13.14
CA LEU A 52 3.33 -1.52 13.36
C LEU A 52 4.12 -2.59 12.59
N ALA A 53 4.49 -2.32 11.33
CA ALA A 53 5.29 -3.24 10.53
C ALA A 53 6.67 -3.48 11.14
N ALA A 54 7.32 -2.43 11.66
CA ALA A 54 8.60 -2.57 12.34
C ALA A 54 8.53 -3.42 13.62
N GLN A 55 7.37 -3.48 14.27
CA GLN A 55 7.15 -4.29 15.47
C GLN A 55 6.75 -5.73 15.16
N GLN A 56 6.04 -5.95 14.06
CA GLN A 56 5.35 -7.22 13.78
C GLN A 56 6.02 -8.05 12.68
N ALA A 57 6.85 -7.45 11.83
CA ALA A 57 7.52 -8.18 10.77
C ALA A 57 8.54 -9.17 11.32
N ASP A 58 8.62 -10.35 10.70
CA ASP A 58 9.65 -11.35 10.98
C ASP A 58 11.04 -10.81 10.64
N THR A 59 11.12 -9.92 9.66
CA THR A 59 12.38 -9.35 9.18
C THR A 59 12.14 -7.96 8.61
N THR A 60 13.04 -7.03 8.95
CA THR A 60 13.10 -5.68 8.38
C THR A 60 14.43 -5.46 7.69
N ILE A 61 14.41 -4.92 6.48
CA ILE A 61 15.61 -4.64 5.67
C ILE A 61 15.52 -3.21 5.14
N VAL A 62 16.60 -2.43 5.27
CA VAL A 62 16.71 -1.14 4.58
C VAL A 62 17.06 -1.40 3.12
N LEU A 63 16.15 -1.00 2.23
CA LEU A 63 16.28 -1.19 0.78
C LEU A 63 17.16 -0.08 0.19
N THR A 64 18.13 -0.49 -0.60
CA THR A 64 19.07 0.37 -1.31
C THR A 64 19.21 -0.13 -2.75
N GLY A 65 19.76 0.69 -3.65
CA GLY A 65 20.09 0.22 -5.00
C GLY A 65 21.11 -0.92 -5.02
N GLU A 66 21.98 -0.99 -4.00
CA GLU A 66 23.05 -2.00 -3.93
C GLU A 66 22.54 -3.38 -3.49
N ASN A 67 21.47 -3.43 -2.71
CA ASN A 67 20.97 -4.68 -2.10
C ASN A 67 19.59 -5.12 -2.60
N VAL A 68 19.01 -4.43 -3.59
CA VAL A 68 17.63 -4.68 -4.03
C VAL A 68 17.42 -6.12 -4.50
N SER A 69 18.34 -6.66 -5.32
CA SER A 69 18.23 -8.03 -5.84
C SER A 69 18.29 -9.06 -4.73
N GLU A 70 19.28 -8.98 -3.83
CA GLU A 70 19.38 -9.88 -2.67
C GLU A 70 18.17 -9.75 -1.74
N THR A 71 17.67 -8.53 -1.54
CA THR A 71 16.49 -8.28 -0.71
C THR A 71 15.25 -8.94 -1.31
N PHE A 72 15.06 -8.86 -2.62
CA PHE A 72 13.93 -9.47 -3.32
C PHE A 72 14.03 -11.00 -3.35
N ASP A 73 15.21 -11.56 -3.61
CA ASP A 73 15.46 -13.00 -3.53
C ASP A 73 15.11 -13.56 -2.14
N LYS A 74 15.47 -12.82 -1.09
CA LYS A 74 15.07 -13.19 0.27
C LYS A 74 13.57 -13.07 0.48
N ALA A 75 12.96 -11.98 0.04
CA ALA A 75 11.54 -11.69 0.22
C ALA A 75 10.61 -12.71 -0.46
N MET A 76 11.04 -13.35 -1.55
CA MET A 76 10.31 -14.44 -2.20
C MET A 76 10.09 -15.68 -1.30
N ASN A 77 10.82 -15.79 -0.18
CA ASN A 77 10.63 -16.88 0.80
C ASN A 77 9.61 -16.55 1.91
N TYR A 78 8.92 -15.42 1.81
CA TYR A 78 7.91 -14.96 2.77
C TYR A 78 6.55 -14.82 2.09
N ASN A 79 5.48 -14.85 2.89
CA ASN A 79 4.11 -14.75 2.36
C ASN A 79 3.78 -13.32 1.90
N HIS A 80 4.31 -12.31 2.60
CA HIS A 80 4.08 -10.91 2.27
C HIS A 80 5.37 -10.08 2.37
N ALA A 81 5.52 -9.13 1.45
CA ALA A 81 6.55 -8.10 1.50
C ALA A 81 5.92 -6.72 1.38
N LEU A 82 6.01 -5.94 2.45
CA LEU A 82 5.54 -4.57 2.54
C LEU A 82 6.72 -3.61 2.48
N ILE A 83 6.72 -2.69 1.53
CA ILE A 83 7.75 -1.67 1.37
C ILE A 83 7.17 -0.33 1.84
N VAL A 84 7.79 0.30 2.84
CA VAL A 84 7.45 1.65 3.30
C VAL A 84 8.57 2.61 2.93
N VAL A 85 8.19 3.75 2.36
CA VAL A 85 9.13 4.81 1.95
C VAL A 85 8.87 6.06 2.79
N GLY A 86 9.83 6.40 3.64
CA GLY A 86 9.70 7.44 4.66
C GLY A 86 8.39 7.28 5.44
N ILE A 87 7.54 8.31 5.38
CA ILE A 87 6.22 8.35 6.05
C ILE A 87 5.06 8.60 5.08
N HIS A 88 5.29 8.36 3.78
CA HIS A 88 4.36 8.78 2.73
C HIS A 88 3.89 7.66 1.82
N THR A 89 4.62 6.57 1.70
CA THR A 89 4.27 5.48 0.78
C THR A 89 4.34 4.14 1.48
N ALA A 90 3.34 3.28 1.25
CA ALA A 90 3.37 1.88 1.64
C ALA A 90 2.88 1.02 0.47
N VAL A 91 3.63 -0.03 0.10
CA VAL A 91 3.35 -0.89 -1.06
C VAL A 91 3.51 -2.35 -0.68
N LEU A 92 2.48 -3.15 -0.92
CA LEU A 92 2.58 -4.61 -0.89
C LEU A 92 3.01 -5.11 -2.28
N VAL A 93 4.01 -5.99 -2.30
CA VAL A 93 4.34 -6.74 -3.51
C VAL A 93 3.25 -7.77 -3.77
N SER A 94 2.66 -7.74 -4.96
CA SER A 94 1.55 -8.62 -5.34
C SER A 94 1.97 -9.75 -6.27
N SER A 95 3.06 -9.58 -7.04
CA SER A 95 3.63 -10.65 -7.87
C SER A 95 5.12 -10.41 -8.11
N TRP A 96 5.95 -11.38 -7.73
CA TRP A 96 7.37 -11.41 -8.05
C TRP A 96 7.65 -11.80 -9.51
N GLU A 97 6.75 -12.57 -10.12
CA GLU A 97 6.88 -13.06 -11.51
C GLU A 97 6.52 -11.99 -12.53
N ASP A 98 5.53 -11.14 -12.24
CA ASP A 98 5.18 -9.98 -13.07
C ASP A 98 6.06 -8.79 -12.66
N CYS A 99 7.19 -8.62 -13.35
CA CYS A 99 8.15 -7.57 -13.05
C CYS A 99 8.66 -6.86 -14.31
N THR A 100 9.13 -5.62 -14.12
CA THR A 100 9.74 -4.82 -15.19
C THR A 100 11.20 -4.50 -14.88
N PRO A 101 12.13 -4.60 -15.85
CA PRO A 101 13.52 -4.21 -15.61
C PRO A 101 13.61 -2.70 -15.35
N SER A 102 14.36 -2.31 -14.32
CA SER A 102 14.64 -0.91 -14.01
C SER A 102 16.12 -0.62 -14.03
N GLY A 103 16.56 0.26 -14.93
CA GLY A 103 17.97 0.70 -14.98
C GLY A 103 18.40 1.54 -13.77
N ALA A 104 17.44 2.15 -13.05
CA ALA A 104 17.75 2.93 -11.84
C ALA A 104 18.01 2.04 -10.62
N TRP A 105 17.28 0.92 -10.52
CA TRP A 105 17.43 -0.06 -9.45
C TRP A 105 18.39 -1.20 -9.80
N ASP A 106 18.75 -1.35 -11.08
CA ASP A 106 19.53 -2.48 -11.60
C ASP A 106 18.92 -3.85 -11.23
N ALA A 107 17.59 -3.92 -11.22
CA ALA A 107 16.82 -5.10 -10.83
C ALA A 107 15.49 -5.18 -11.58
N CYS A 108 14.87 -6.37 -11.53
CA CYS A 108 13.48 -6.52 -11.95
C CYS A 108 12.56 -6.05 -10.81
N MET A 109 11.73 -5.06 -11.10
CA MET A 109 10.87 -4.41 -10.12
C MET A 109 9.47 -5.03 -10.23
N PRO A 110 9.02 -5.78 -9.21
CA PRO A 110 7.78 -6.55 -9.25
C PRO A 110 6.53 -5.67 -9.30
N MET A 111 5.40 -6.28 -9.62
CA MET A 111 4.07 -5.69 -9.50
C MET A 111 3.71 -5.54 -8.01
N GLY A 112 3.07 -4.43 -7.68
CA GLY A 112 2.55 -4.19 -6.34
C GLY A 112 1.37 -3.25 -6.35
N GLU A 113 0.74 -3.15 -5.18
CA GLU A 113 -0.30 -2.16 -4.91
C GLU A 113 -0.08 -1.54 -3.53
N GLY A 114 -0.55 -0.32 -3.37
CA GLY A 114 -0.32 0.40 -2.14
C GLY A 114 -0.97 1.76 -2.12
N PHE A 115 -0.49 2.58 -1.20
CA PHE A 115 -0.99 3.94 -1.01
C PHE A 115 0.14 4.94 -0.93
N VAL A 116 -0.09 6.10 -1.54
CA VAL A 116 0.78 7.27 -1.45
C VAL A 116 -0.01 8.40 -0.79
N LYS A 117 0.48 8.87 0.35
CA LYS A 117 -0.07 10.01 1.06
C LYS A 117 0.48 11.31 0.48
N ARG A 118 -0.35 11.98 -0.32
CA ARG A 118 -0.15 13.37 -0.76
C ARG A 118 -1.06 14.27 0.05
N THR A 119 -1.92 15.05 -0.61
CA THR A 119 -3.05 15.74 0.04
C THR A 119 -4.06 14.74 0.58
N ALA A 120 -4.42 13.74 -0.23
CA ALA A 120 -5.25 12.59 0.16
C ALA A 120 -4.40 11.31 0.22
N LEU A 121 -4.98 10.24 0.75
CA LEU A 121 -4.42 8.89 0.64
C LEU A 121 -4.87 8.31 -0.70
N GLU A 122 -3.94 8.17 -1.64
CA GLU A 122 -4.24 7.76 -3.01
C GLU A 122 -3.79 6.32 -3.23
N LYS A 123 -4.68 5.46 -3.74
CA LYS A 123 -4.35 4.08 -4.11
C LYS A 123 -3.53 4.10 -5.40
N GLU A 124 -2.44 3.37 -5.41
CA GLU A 124 -1.56 3.19 -6.57
C GLU A 124 -1.35 1.68 -6.82
N THR A 125 -1.30 1.29 -8.09
CA THR A 125 -1.04 -0.10 -8.51
C THR A 125 -0.15 -0.07 -9.74
N GLY A 126 0.88 -0.89 -9.76
CA GLY A 126 1.84 -0.96 -10.86
C GLY A 126 3.16 -1.56 -10.41
N TYR A 127 4.16 -1.49 -11.30
CA TYR A 127 5.51 -1.88 -10.95
C TYR A 127 6.05 -0.99 -9.83
N ILE A 128 6.56 -1.60 -8.77
CA ILE A 128 6.81 -0.91 -7.50
C ILE A 128 7.78 0.26 -7.64
N ASN A 129 8.71 0.25 -8.61
CA ASN A 129 9.62 1.37 -8.86
C ASN A 129 8.91 2.66 -9.28
N ASN A 130 7.72 2.56 -9.87
CA ASN A 130 6.91 3.74 -10.21
C ASN A 130 6.22 4.32 -8.96
N ILE A 131 6.15 3.57 -7.86
CA ILE A 131 5.47 3.94 -6.61
C ILE A 131 6.50 4.34 -5.53
N ILE A 132 7.59 3.58 -5.40
CA ILE A 132 8.66 3.81 -4.39
C ILE A 132 9.78 4.73 -4.88
N GLY A 133 9.72 5.16 -6.15
CA GLY A 133 10.71 6.04 -6.79
C GLY A 133 12.00 5.32 -7.18
N ILE A 134 13.07 6.09 -7.34
CA ILE A 134 14.42 5.60 -7.66
C ILE A 134 15.29 5.52 -6.39
N PRO A 135 16.40 4.77 -6.38
CA PRO A 135 17.34 4.81 -5.26
C PRO A 135 17.88 6.23 -5.04
N ASP A 136 17.74 6.74 -3.82
CA ASP A 136 18.21 8.05 -3.39
C ASP A 136 18.42 8.05 -1.85
N ASN A 137 18.55 9.23 -1.24
CA ASN A 137 18.75 9.38 0.20
C ASN A 137 17.49 9.14 1.03
N GLN A 138 16.35 8.83 0.42
CA GLN A 138 15.12 8.54 1.14
C GLN A 138 15.15 7.11 1.70
N GLU A 139 14.82 6.96 2.99
CA GLU A 139 14.78 5.65 3.62
C GLU A 139 13.61 4.82 3.06
N ARG A 140 13.92 3.60 2.64
CA ARG A 140 12.97 2.58 2.18
C ARG A 140 13.18 1.33 3.04
N LYS A 141 12.14 0.84 3.68
CA LYS A 141 12.17 -0.35 4.52
C LYS A 141 11.28 -1.43 3.93
N VAL A 142 11.83 -2.62 3.75
CA VAL A 142 11.07 -3.83 3.42
C VAL A 142 10.80 -4.59 4.69
N TYR A 143 9.53 -4.84 4.96
CA TYR A 143 9.02 -5.64 6.06
C TYR A 143 8.48 -6.95 5.50
N LEU A 144 8.98 -8.07 6.02
CA LEU A 144 8.64 -9.42 5.55
C LEU A 144 7.82 -10.16 6.61
N PHE A 145 6.75 -10.83 6.18
CA PHE A 145 5.79 -11.51 7.06
C PHE A 145 5.47 -12.93 6.55
N ASN A 146 5.33 -13.88 7.48
CA ASN A 146 4.75 -15.21 7.25
C ASN A 146 3.32 -15.31 7.79
#